data_AF-X1GVZ4-F1
#
_entry.id   AF-X1GVZ4-F1
#
_cell.length_a   1.000
_cell.length_b   1.000
_cell.length_c   1.000
_cell.angle_alpha   90.00
_cell.angle_beta   90.00
_cell.angle_gamma   90.00
#
_symmetry.space_group_name_H-M   'P 1'
#
loop_
_entity.id
_entity.type
_entity.pdbx_description
1 polymer ?
#
loop_
_entity_poly.entity_id
_entity_poly.type
_entity_poly.pdbx_seq_one_letter_code
_entity_poly.pdbx_strand_id
1 'polypeptide(L)'
;MRAAWKRTWIKIYPLQCLEGSIRYQLEADERGVWYDLLNFAALCATPGVISDNDKRPYPHSFIANRLNITEELLERTFRKCQDENRLSENDTGIHITNWDAYQSEYQRQKPYREK
;
A
#
# COMPACT_ATOMS: atom_id res chain seq x y z
N MET A 1 21.66 9.81 -13.98
CA MET A 1 20.44 10.59 -13.65
C MET A 1 19.71 9.89 -12.52
N ARG A 2 19.57 10.53 -11.34
CA ARG A 2 18.74 9.99 -10.25
C ARG A 2 17.27 10.17 -10.64
N ALA A 3 16.50 9.09 -10.72
CA ALA A 3 15.07 9.16 -11.01
C ALA A 3 14.36 9.99 -9.94
N ALA A 4 13.85 11.16 -10.33
CA ALA A 4 13.19 12.13 -9.44
C ALA A 4 11.79 11.69 -8.96
N TRP A 5 11.37 10.45 -9.21
CA TRP A 5 9.95 10.05 -9.15
C TRP A 5 9.59 8.97 -8.13
N LYS A 6 10.56 8.32 -7.48
CA LYS A 6 10.23 7.33 -6.44
C LYS A 6 10.00 8.03 -5.11
N ARG A 7 8.80 7.89 -4.53
CA ARG A 7 8.53 8.40 -3.18
C ARG A 7 9.54 7.78 -2.22
N THR A 8 10.19 8.62 -1.42
CA THR A 8 11.14 8.18 -0.40
C THR A 8 10.50 7.96 0.97
N TRP A 9 9.22 8.29 1.10
CA TRP A 9 8.44 8.17 2.31
C TRP A 9 6.96 7.96 1.99
N ILE A 10 6.24 7.35 2.94
CA ILE A 10 4.78 7.29 2.96
C ILE A 10 4.28 7.85 4.28
N LYS A 11 3.08 8.43 4.26
CA LYS A 11 2.38 8.84 5.47
C LYS A 11 1.74 7.62 6.12
N ILE A 12 1.95 7.49 7.43
CA ILE A 12 1.26 6.53 8.29
C ILE A 12 0.53 7.32 9.37
N TYR A 13 -0.72 6.97 9.65
CA TYR A 13 -1.48 7.62 10.69
C TYR A 13 -1.51 6.73 11.95
N PRO A 14 -0.88 7.16 13.05
CA PRO A 14 -0.77 6.32 14.25
C PRO A 14 -2.13 5.90 14.82
N LEU A 15 -3.13 6.79 14.80
CA LEU A 15 -4.47 6.50 15.31
C LEU A 15 -5.14 5.38 14.51
N GLN A 16 -5.18 5.48 13.19
CA GLN A 16 -5.72 4.41 12.34
C GLN A 16 -4.90 3.12 12.45
N CYS A 17 -3.60 3.19 12.75
CA CYS A 17 -2.76 2.01 12.92
C CYS A 17 -2.96 1.29 14.26
N LEU A 18 -3.25 2.02 15.33
CA LEU A 18 -3.36 1.48 16.68
C LEU A 18 -4.81 1.23 17.10
N GLU A 19 -5.76 2.02 16.61
CA GLU A 19 -7.18 1.97 16.97
C GLU A 19 -8.09 1.67 15.77
N GLY A 20 -7.54 1.70 14.54
CA GLY A 20 -8.31 1.44 13.34
C GLY A 20 -8.49 -0.05 13.03
N SER A 21 -9.22 -0.28 11.94
CA SER A 21 -9.66 -1.62 11.52
C SER A 21 -8.56 -2.61 11.22
N ILE A 22 -7.41 -2.13 10.78
CA ILE A 22 -6.25 -2.99 10.53
C ILE A 22 -5.74 -3.65 11.81
N ARG A 23 -6.01 -3.10 12.99
CA ARG A 23 -5.49 -3.62 14.26
C ARG A 23 -6.23 -4.88 14.72
N TYR A 24 -7.54 -4.91 14.51
CA TYR A 24 -8.40 -6.00 14.97
C TYR A 24 -8.77 -7.01 13.88
N GLN A 25 -8.63 -6.65 12.59
CA GLN A 25 -8.93 -7.57 11.48
C GLN A 25 -7.71 -8.34 10.98
N LEU A 26 -6.51 -7.78 11.15
CA LEU A 26 -5.26 -8.39 10.70
C LEU A 26 -4.42 -8.85 11.89
N GLU A 27 -3.82 -10.02 11.75
CA GLU A 27 -2.82 -10.56 12.66
C GLU A 27 -1.51 -9.76 12.60
N ALA A 28 -0.61 -10.02 13.55
CA ALA A 28 0.63 -9.25 13.65
C ALA A 28 1.50 -9.31 12.40
N ASP A 29 1.59 -10.49 11.79
CA ASP A 29 2.33 -10.73 10.54
C ASP A 29 1.63 -10.08 9.34
N GLU A 30 0.31 -10.24 9.22
CA GLU A 30 -0.52 -9.66 8.17
C GLU A 30 -0.49 -8.12 8.17
N ARG A 31 -0.43 -7.50 9.36
CA ARG A 31 -0.22 -6.05 9.48
C ARG A 31 1.13 -5.62 8.93
N GLY A 32 2.17 -6.42 9.15
CA GLY A 32 3.49 -6.20 8.56
C GLY A 32 3.39 -6.19 7.03
N VAL A 33 2.76 -7.22 6.47
CA VAL A 33 2.51 -7.31 5.03
C VAL A 33 1.73 -6.12 4.50
N TRP A 34 0.69 -5.67 5.21
CA TRP A 34 -0.06 -4.47 4.80
C TRP A 34 0.83 -3.24 4.69
N TYR A 35 1.71 -2.99 5.67
CA TYR A 35 2.64 -1.88 5.61
C TYR A 35 3.67 -2.04 4.50
N ASP A 36 4.15 -3.25 4.26
CA ASP A 36 5.08 -3.54 3.17
C ASP A 36 4.43 -3.30 1.79
N LEU A 37 3.17 -3.65 1.62
CA LEU A 37 2.40 -3.37 0.40
C LEU A 37 2.25 -1.85 0.18
N LEU A 38 1.95 -1.07 1.23
CA LEU A 38 1.91 0.40 1.12
C LEU A 38 3.26 0.98 0.69
N ASN A 39 4.36 0.46 1.24
CA ASN A 39 5.70 0.88 0.86
C ASN A 39 6.02 0.49 -0.59
N PHE A 40 5.67 -0.73 -1.00
CA PHE A 40 5.93 -1.19 -2.37
C PHE A 40 5.12 -0.38 -3.39
N ALA A 41 3.84 -0.15 -3.13
CA ALA A 41 2.98 0.69 -3.96
C ALA A 41 3.51 2.12 -4.10
N ALA A 42 4.25 2.65 -3.11
CA ALA A 42 4.89 3.96 -3.19
C ALA A 42 6.09 4.01 -4.15
N LEU A 43 6.75 2.87 -4.36
CA LEU A 43 7.96 2.74 -5.17
C LEU A 43 7.67 2.41 -6.64
N CYS A 44 6.46 1.93 -6.94
CA CYS A 44 5.99 1.66 -8.29
C CYS A 44 5.81 2.95 -9.10
N ALA A 45 5.75 2.80 -10.43
CA ALA A 45 5.64 3.92 -11.36
C ALA A 45 4.35 4.74 -11.14
N THR A 46 3.26 4.05 -10.76
CA THR A 46 2.00 4.68 -10.38
C THR A 46 1.82 4.51 -8.86
N PRO A 47 1.98 5.57 -8.05
CA PRO A 47 1.83 5.48 -6.60
C PRO A 47 0.45 4.93 -6.22
N GLY A 48 0.42 3.92 -5.36
CA GLY A 48 -0.82 3.25 -4.94
C GLY A 48 -1.20 2.06 -5.80
N VAL A 49 -0.44 1.76 -6.86
CA VAL A 49 -0.64 0.59 -7.71
C VAL A 49 0.65 -0.23 -7.75
N ILE A 50 0.57 -1.49 -7.30
CA ILE A 50 1.65 -2.45 -7.40
C ILE A 50 1.58 -3.11 -8.78
N SER A 51 2.43 -2.63 -9.67
CA SER A 51 2.58 -3.12 -11.05
C SER A 51 4.01 -2.95 -11.51
N ASP A 52 4.35 -3.60 -12.62
CA ASP A 52 5.54 -3.23 -13.38
C ASP A 52 5.39 -1.85 -14.06
N ASN A 53 6.45 -1.41 -14.73
CA ASN A 53 6.46 -0.12 -15.42
C ASN A 53 5.50 -0.09 -16.62
N ASP A 54 5.14 -1.25 -17.17
CA ASP A 54 4.21 -1.40 -18.29
C ASP A 54 2.76 -1.61 -17.81
N LYS A 55 2.49 -1.38 -16.52
CA LYS A 55 1.19 -1.56 -15.86
C LYS A 55 0.65 -2.98 -15.95
N ARG A 56 1.53 -3.97 -15.86
CA ARG A 56 1.15 -5.38 -15.74
C ARG A 56 1.21 -5.81 -14.28
N PRO A 57 0.28 -6.66 -13.84
CA PRO A 57 0.30 -7.22 -12.49
C PRO A 57 1.54 -8.08 -12.30
N TYR A 58 2.17 -7.94 -11.13
CA TYR A 58 3.20 -8.89 -10.72
C TYR A 58 2.55 -10.19 -10.28
N PRO A 59 3.14 -11.36 -10.62
CA PRO A 59 2.75 -12.60 -9.98
C PRO A 59 2.87 -12.50 -8.45
N HIS A 60 1.94 -13.08 -7.71
CA HIS A 60 1.97 -13.05 -6.24
C HIS A 60 3.25 -13.65 -5.67
N SER A 61 3.79 -14.71 -6.31
CA SER A 61 5.10 -15.29 -5.99
C SER A 61 6.25 -14.28 -6.08
N PHE A 62 6.23 -13.39 -7.07
CA PHE A 62 7.21 -12.31 -7.20
C PHE A 62 7.07 -11.30 -6.05
N ILE A 63 5.85 -10.92 -5.70
CA ILE A 63 5.59 -9.98 -4.60
C ILE A 63 6.03 -10.59 -3.26
N ALA A 64 5.65 -11.84 -2.99
CA ALA A 64 6.04 -12.55 -1.78
C ALA A 64 7.57 -12.65 -1.66
N ASN A 65 8.25 -13.03 -2.75
CA ASN A 65 9.71 -13.06 -2.80
C ASN A 65 10.33 -11.67 -2.56
N ARG A 66 9.78 -10.63 -3.19
CA ARG A 66 10.26 -9.25 -3.06
C ARG A 66 10.14 -8.72 -1.62
N LEU A 67 9.06 -9.09 -0.93
CA LEU A 67 8.79 -8.70 0.45
C LEU A 67 9.42 -9.66 1.47
N ASN A 68 10.11 -10.71 1.02
CA ASN A 68 10.72 -11.73 1.88
C ASN A 68 9.72 -12.38 2.85
N ILE A 69 8.56 -12.75 2.32
CA ILE A 69 7.47 -13.45 3.03
C ILE A 69 7.06 -14.69 2.24
N THR A 70 6.27 -15.57 2.86
CA THR A 70 5.71 -16.73 2.15
C THR A 70 4.49 -16.32 1.32
N GLU A 71 4.23 -17.06 0.25
CA GLU A 71 3.03 -16.83 -0.59
C GLU A 71 1.75 -17.03 0.22
N GLU A 72 1.72 -18.00 1.14
CA GLU A 72 0.53 -18.24 1.97
C GLU A 72 0.20 -17.05 2.88
N LEU A 73 1.21 -16.38 3.44
CA LEU A 73 1.02 -15.18 4.25
C LEU A 73 0.51 -14.02 3.40
N LEU A 74 1.05 -13.86 2.17
CA LEU A 74 0.57 -12.85 1.23
C LEU A 74 -0.90 -13.10 0.87
N GLU A 75 -1.25 -14.32 0.44
CA GLU A 75 -2.60 -14.69 0.03
C GLU A 75 -3.64 -14.58 1.16
N ARG A 76 -3.24 -14.91 2.39
CA ARG A 76 -4.12 -14.76 3.56
C ARG A 76 -4.37 -13.28 3.85
N THR A 77 -3.34 -12.45 3.76
CA THR A 77 -3.45 -11.00 3.93
C THR A 77 -4.31 -10.38 2.81
N PHE A 78 -4.09 -10.80 1.57
CA PHE A 78 -4.83 -10.31 0.40
C PHE A 78 -6.32 -10.54 0.53
N ARG A 79 -6.75 -11.77 0.85
CA ARG A 79 -8.16 -12.09 1.06
C ARG A 79 -8.81 -11.16 2.08
N LYS A 80 -8.22 -11.03 3.28
CA LYS A 80 -8.74 -10.13 4.33
C LYS A 80 -8.79 -8.66 3.89
N CYS A 81 -7.78 -8.21 3.14
CA CYS A 81 -7.74 -6.84 2.64
C CYS A 81 -8.75 -6.59 1.50
N GLN A 82 -9.03 -7.59 0.65
CA GLN A 82 -10.05 -7.52 -0.40
C GLN A 82 -11.45 -7.51 0.20
N ASP A 83 -11.72 -8.37 1.18
CA ASP A 83 -13.02 -8.44 1.88
C ASP A 83 -13.40 -7.10 2.53
N GLU A 84 -12.40 -6.38 3.01
CA GLU A 84 -12.54 -5.07 3.66
C GLU A 84 -12.31 -3.89 2.70
N ASN A 85 -12.24 -4.17 1.39
CA ASN A 85 -12.10 -3.21 0.30
C ASN A 85 -10.89 -2.26 0.45
N ARG A 86 -9.80 -2.74 1.07
CA ARG A 86 -8.54 -2.00 1.24
C ARG A 86 -7.67 -2.04 0.00
N LEU A 87 -7.74 -3.15 -0.71
CA LEU A 87 -7.08 -3.34 -1.99
C LEU A 87 -8.00 -4.05 -2.97
N SER A 88 -7.77 -3.81 -4.25
CA SER A 88 -8.42 -4.52 -5.36
C SER A 88 -7.39 -4.94 -6.38
N GLU A 89 -7.56 -6.10 -6.98
CA GLU A 89 -6.66 -6.62 -8.01
C GLU A 89 -7.38 -6.63 -9.37
N ASN A 90 -6.69 -6.22 -10.42
CA ASN A 90 -7.18 -6.26 -11.80
C ASN A 90 -6.03 -6.41 -12.80
N ASP A 91 -6.34 -6.37 -14.09
CA ASP A 91 -5.38 -6.52 -15.21
C ASP A 91 -4.24 -5.48 -15.23
N THR A 92 -4.31 -4.45 -14.40
CA THR A 92 -3.28 -3.40 -14.30
C THR A 92 -2.42 -3.50 -13.05
N GLY A 93 -2.71 -4.43 -12.14
CA GLY A 93 -1.99 -4.61 -10.88
C GLY A 93 -2.88 -4.62 -9.65
N ILE A 94 -2.25 -4.50 -8.49
CA ILE A 94 -2.92 -4.41 -7.19
C ILE A 94 -3.05 -2.93 -6.80
N HIS A 95 -4.28 -2.48 -6.63
CA HIS A 95 -4.61 -1.09 -6.31
C HIS A 95 -4.92 -0.96 -4.83
N ILE A 96 -4.30 0.00 -4.17
CA ILE A 96 -4.67 0.43 -2.82
C ILE A 96 -5.86 1.38 -2.93
N THR A 97 -7.06 0.91 -2.60
CA THR A 97 -8.35 1.57 -2.90
C THR A 97 -8.42 3.01 -2.39
N ASN A 98 -7.86 3.28 -1.20
CA ASN A 98 -7.91 4.58 -0.55
C ASN A 98 -6.55 5.30 -0.54
N TRP A 99 -5.69 5.02 -1.52
CA TRP A 99 -4.33 5.58 -1.57
C TRP A 99 -4.30 7.11 -1.42
N ASP A 100 -5.13 7.83 -2.18
CA ASP A 100 -5.15 9.29 -2.16
C ASP A 100 -5.59 9.83 -0.80
N ALA A 101 -6.57 9.19 -0.14
CA ALA A 101 -6.96 9.57 1.21
C ALA A 101 -5.82 9.33 2.21
N TYR A 102 -5.16 8.18 2.11
CA TYR A 102 -4.04 7.81 2.97
C TYR A 102 -2.84 8.73 2.79
N GLN A 103 -2.59 9.20 1.57
CA GLN A 103 -1.41 10.00 1.24
C GLN A 103 -1.72 11.48 1.01
N SER A 104 -2.96 11.92 1.23
CA SER A 104 -3.32 13.33 1.10
C SER A 104 -2.61 14.21 2.14
N GLU A 105 -2.08 15.33 1.66
CA GLU A 105 -1.46 16.38 2.49
C GLU A 105 -2.37 17.60 2.69
N TYR A 106 -3.61 17.57 2.21
CA TYR A 106 -4.51 18.73 2.16
C TYR A 106 -4.59 19.48 3.51
N GLN A 107 -4.81 18.75 4.60
CA GLN A 107 -4.88 19.34 5.95
C GLN A 107 -3.54 19.93 6.44
N ARG A 108 -2.40 19.38 6.00
CA ARG A 108 -1.06 19.91 6.33
C ARG A 108 -0.79 21.21 5.57
N GLN A 109 -1.27 21.33 4.34
CA GLN A 109 -1.04 22.49 3.50
C GLN A 109 -2.02 23.63 3.79
N LYS A 110 -3.22 23.35 4.33
CA LYS A 110 -4.25 24.35 4.64
C LYS A 110 -3.73 25.56 5.46
N PRO A 111 -2.97 25.39 6.56
CA PRO A 111 -2.42 26.52 7.32
C PRO A 111 -1.42 27.40 6.55
N TYR A 112 -0.79 26.85 5.50
CA TYR A 112 0.15 27.59 4.66
C TYR A 112 -0.53 28.29 3.47
N ARG A 113 -1.74 27.86 3.09
CA ARG A 113 -2.53 28.44 2.00
C ARG A 113 -3.46 29.58 2.45
N GLU A 114 -3.77 29.64 3.74
CA GLU A 114 -4.57 30.71 4.37
C GLU A 114 -3.71 31.92 4.82
N LYS A 115 -2.46 32.01 4.33
CA LYS A 115 -1.54 33.15 4.54
C LYS A 115 -1.46 34.04 3.32
#